data_AF-A0A2S6W9S2-F1
#
_entry.id   AF-A0A2S6W9S2-F1
#
_cell.length_a   1.000
_cell.length_b   1.000
_cell.length_c   1.000
_cell.angle_alpha   90.00
_cell.angle_beta   90.00
_cell.angle_gamma   90.00
#
_symmetry.space_group_name_H-M   'P 1'
#
loop_
_entity.id
_entity.type
_entity.pdbx_description
1 polymer ?
#
loop_
_entity_poly.entity_id
_entity_poly.type
_entity_poly.pdbx_seq_one_letter_code
_entity_poly.pdbx_strand_id
1 'polypeptide(L)'
;ADVDWAAPYEGAGARRVDLPTYPFQHTRYWLRPAAVAAPAADRADAQEPVRSQALWAAVHDGDVKAASVQLGAEEAGIEEPLSAVLPHLAAWHDRCRAAAQTNALRYRVVWEPLPARAARRRLGGRWLVVGQDGDGLVPELTG
;
A
#
# COMPACT_ATOMS: atom_id res chain seq x y z
N ALA A 1 -16.63 25.57 -33.52
CA ALA A 1 -17.65 24.67 -34.08
C ALA A 1 -18.31 23.97 -32.91
N ASP A 2 -19.63 24.04 -32.80
CA ASP A 2 -20.39 23.44 -31.71
C ASP A 2 -20.69 21.96 -32.05
N VAL A 3 -20.56 21.07 -31.06
CA VAL A 3 -20.71 19.63 -31.27
C VAL A 3 -22.14 19.23 -30.92
N ASP A 4 -22.87 18.71 -31.90
CA ASP A 4 -24.22 18.20 -31.68
C ASP A 4 -24.18 16.78 -31.10
N TRP A 5 -24.49 16.70 -29.81
CA TRP A 5 -24.57 15.44 -29.06
C TRP A 5 -25.91 14.72 -29.21
N ALA A 6 -26.89 15.27 -29.94
CA ALA A 6 -28.18 14.63 -30.19
C ALA A 6 -28.13 13.60 -31.33
N ALA A 7 -27.29 13.84 -32.34
CA ALA A 7 -27.15 13.01 -33.53
C ALA A 7 -26.95 11.49 -33.27
N PRO A 8 -26.19 11.05 -32.25
CA PRO A 8 -26.00 9.61 -31.98
C PRO A 8 -27.22 8.89 -31.41
N TYR A 9 -28.23 9.63 -30.94
CA TYR A 9 -29.36 9.08 -30.17
C TYR A 9 -30.70 9.12 -30.92
N GLU A 10 -30.70 9.60 -32.17
CA GLU A 10 -31.90 9.62 -33.01
C GLU A 10 -32.40 8.20 -33.31
N GLY A 11 -33.70 7.95 -33.12
CA GLY A 11 -34.34 6.65 -33.34
C GLY A 11 -34.11 5.61 -32.22
N ALA A 12 -33.22 5.86 -31.26
CA ALA A 12 -32.90 4.93 -30.18
C ALA A 12 -33.89 4.97 -28.99
N GLY A 13 -34.86 5.90 -28.99
CA GLY A 13 -35.80 6.08 -27.87
C GLY A 13 -35.14 6.53 -26.56
N ALA A 14 -33.91 7.05 -26.63
CA ALA A 14 -33.16 7.50 -25.47
C ALA A 14 -33.82 8.74 -24.84
N ARG A 15 -34.02 8.72 -23.53
CA ARG A 15 -34.53 9.84 -22.73
C ARG A 15 -33.44 10.35 -21.79
N ARG A 16 -33.32 11.66 -21.65
CA ARG A 16 -32.49 12.25 -20.58
C ARG A 16 -33.15 11.90 -19.24
N VAL A 17 -32.39 11.28 -18.36
CA VAL A 17 -32.77 11.03 -16.97
C VAL A 17 -31.79 11.78 -16.09
N ASP A 18 -32.30 12.38 -15.01
CA ASP A 18 -31.42 12.98 -14.01
C ASP A 18 -30.51 11.89 -13.44
N LEU A 19 -29.23 12.25 -13.26
CA LEU A 19 -28.30 11.34 -12.59
C LEU A 19 -28.87 11.01 -11.21
N PRO A 20 -28.94 9.74 -10.82
CA PRO A 20 -29.32 9.38 -9.47
C PRO A 20 -28.46 10.17 -8.50
N THR A 21 -29.09 10.94 -7.59
CA THR A 21 -28.36 11.62 -6.52
C THR A 21 -27.62 10.55 -5.74
N TYR A 22 -26.31 10.58 -5.90
CA TYR A 22 -25.32 9.63 -5.39
C TYR A 22 -25.72 9.12 -3.98
N PRO A 23 -25.88 7.80 -3.76
CA PRO A 23 -26.30 7.25 -2.46
C PRO A 23 -25.22 7.32 -1.38
N PHE A 24 -24.09 7.96 -1.65
CA PHE A 24 -23.00 8.14 -0.71
C PHE A 24 -23.09 9.52 -0.09
N GLN A 25 -24.16 9.75 0.68
CA GLN A 25 -24.15 10.80 1.68
C GLN A 25 -22.85 10.65 2.48
N HIS A 26 -22.05 11.72 2.56
CA HIS A 26 -20.67 11.69 3.08
C HIS A 26 -20.64 11.35 4.59
N THR A 27 -20.77 10.07 4.93
CA THR A 27 -20.58 9.58 6.29
C THR A 27 -19.14 9.09 6.41
N ARG A 28 -18.35 9.74 7.28
CA ARG A 28 -16.95 9.33 7.55
C ARG A 28 -16.93 8.03 8.35
N TYR A 29 -16.70 6.91 7.66
CA TYR A 29 -16.40 5.60 8.26
C TYR A 29 -14.89 5.35 8.35
N TRP A 30 -14.14 6.20 9.06
CA TRP A 30 -12.72 5.91 9.30
C TRP A 30 -12.56 4.83 10.36
N LEU A 31 -12.11 3.64 9.96
CA LEU A 31 -11.47 2.70 10.88
C LEU A 31 -10.20 3.38 11.43
N ARG A 32 -10.13 3.54 12.75
CA ARG A 32 -8.92 4.03 13.42
C ARG A 32 -7.82 3.00 13.18
N PRO A 33 -6.63 3.40 12.71
CA PRO A 33 -5.52 2.47 12.60
C PRO A 33 -5.24 1.91 13.99
N ALA A 34 -5.37 0.60 14.18
CA ALA A 34 -4.62 -0.04 15.24
C ALA A 34 -3.15 0.29 14.99
N ALA A 35 -2.41 0.64 16.04
CA ALA A 35 -0.97 0.83 15.93
C ALA A 35 -0.39 -0.47 15.36
N VAL A 36 -0.08 -0.45 14.06
CA VAL A 36 0.75 -1.49 13.47
C VAL A 36 2.10 -1.25 14.12
N ALA A 37 2.46 -2.10 15.06
CA ALA A 37 3.83 -2.19 15.52
C ALA A 37 4.68 -2.26 14.25
N ALA A 38 5.56 -1.28 14.06
CA ALA A 38 6.58 -1.37 13.03
C ALA A 38 7.19 -2.78 13.16
N PRO A 39 7.40 -3.53 12.06
CA PRO A 39 8.13 -4.78 12.17
C PRO A 39 9.40 -4.45 12.93
N ALA A 40 9.63 -5.14 14.05
CA ALA A 40 10.85 -5.04 14.84
C ALA A 40 11.99 -5.64 14.02
N ALA A 41 12.34 -4.98 12.93
CA ALA A 41 13.48 -5.27 12.10
C ALA A 41 14.52 -4.18 12.37
N ASP A 42 14.84 -3.96 13.64
CA ASP A 42 16.02 -3.19 14.02
C ASP A 42 16.56 -3.70 15.35
N ARG A 43 17.20 -4.86 15.19
CA ARG A 43 18.42 -5.38 15.84
C ARG A 43 18.29 -6.91 15.96
N ALA A 44 17.98 -7.56 14.85
CA ALA A 44 18.06 -9.01 14.74
C ALA A 44 19.51 -9.36 14.40
N ASP A 45 20.04 -10.38 15.06
CA ASP A 45 21.28 -11.06 14.67
C ASP A 45 21.38 -11.14 13.15
N ALA A 46 22.53 -10.85 12.55
CA ALA A 46 22.70 -10.97 11.09
C ALA A 46 22.33 -12.39 10.59
N GLN A 47 22.32 -13.36 11.50
CA GLN A 47 21.94 -14.76 11.29
C GLN A 47 20.42 -15.03 11.33
N GLU A 48 19.62 -14.21 12.01
CA GLU A 48 18.17 -14.39 12.18
C GLU A 48 17.40 -14.38 10.84
N PRO A 49 17.62 -13.43 9.91
CA PRO A 49 16.96 -13.45 8.62
C PRO A 49 17.40 -14.64 7.74
N VAL A 50 18.66 -15.07 7.85
CA VAL A 50 19.19 -16.21 7.09
C VAL A 50 18.62 -17.54 7.62
N ARG A 51 18.57 -17.72 8.95
CA ARG A 51 17.94 -18.89 9.60
C ARG A 51 16.46 -18.97 9.29
N SER A 52 15.75 -17.84 9.37
CA SER A 52 14.33 -17.76 9.00
C SER A 52 14.12 -18.19 7.54
N GLN A 53 14.96 -17.72 6.61
CA GLN A 53 14.85 -18.11 5.21
C GLN A 53 15.14 -19.60 4.96
N ALA A 54 16.17 -20.16 5.60
CA ALA A 54 16.50 -21.58 5.49
C ALA A 54 15.42 -22.48 6.09
N LEU A 55 14.84 -22.09 7.23
CA LEU A 55 13.71 -22.77 7.84
C LEU A 55 12.51 -22.80 6.89
N TRP A 56 12.12 -21.64 6.33
CA TRP A 56 10.97 -21.58 5.44
C TRP A 56 11.19 -22.36 4.14
N ALA A 57 12.42 -22.38 3.59
CA ALA A 57 12.75 -23.24 2.46
C ALA A 57 12.52 -24.72 2.79
N ALA A 58 13.02 -25.20 3.93
CA ALA A 58 12.79 -26.58 4.38
C ALA A 58 11.31 -26.91 4.61
N VAL A 59 10.54 -25.96 5.16
CA VAL A 59 9.08 -26.11 5.34
C VAL A 59 8.36 -26.24 3.99
N HIS A 60 8.74 -25.45 2.99
CA HIS A 60 8.15 -25.51 1.64
C HIS A 60 8.56 -26.76 0.86
N ASP A 61 9.80 -27.22 1.01
CA ASP A 61 10.31 -28.45 0.39
C ASP A 61 9.78 -29.72 1.09
N GLY A 62 9.15 -29.57 2.27
CA GLY A 62 8.72 -30.69 3.10
C GLY A 62 9.88 -31.45 3.73
N ASP A 63 11.07 -30.86 3.81
CA ASP A 63 12.26 -31.46 4.39
C ASP A 63 12.19 -31.42 5.93
N VAL A 64 11.62 -32.50 6.49
CA VAL A 64 11.46 -32.69 7.94
C VAL A 64 12.79 -32.61 8.68
N LYS A 65 13.87 -33.12 8.09
CA LYS A 65 15.17 -33.19 8.73
C LYS A 65 15.83 -31.82 8.75
N ALA A 66 15.83 -31.12 7.62
CA ALA A 66 16.34 -29.74 7.56
C ALA A 66 15.53 -28.80 8.45
N ALA A 67 14.20 -28.94 8.48
CA ALA A 67 13.34 -28.16 9.37
C ALA A 67 13.64 -28.44 10.85
N SER A 68 13.85 -29.72 11.23
CA SER A 68 14.23 -30.11 12.60
C SER A 68 15.57 -29.47 13.01
N VAL A 69 16.56 -29.46 12.12
CA VAL A 69 17.86 -28.82 12.35
C VAL A 69 17.73 -27.31 12.56
N GLN A 70 16.93 -26.64 11.71
CA GLN A 70 16.72 -25.19 11.86
C GLN A 70 15.96 -24.83 13.15
N LEU A 71 15.14 -25.75 13.66
CA LEU A 71 14.41 -25.59 14.92
C LEU A 71 15.21 -26.04 16.16
N GLY A 72 16.38 -26.66 15.99
CA GLY A 72 17.18 -27.24 17.08
C GLY A 72 16.46 -28.41 17.78
N ALA A 73 15.71 -29.19 17.02
CA ALA A 73 14.85 -30.27 17.53
C ALA A 73 15.30 -31.67 17.06
N GLU A 74 16.55 -31.81 16.62
CA GLU A 74 17.08 -33.06 16.05
C GLU A 74 17.02 -34.22 17.05
N GLU A 75 17.23 -33.94 18.33
CA GLU A 75 17.21 -34.92 19.41
C GLU A 75 15.82 -35.10 20.04
N ALA A 76 14.85 -34.25 19.66
CA ALA A 76 13.53 -34.24 20.28
C ALA A 76 12.61 -35.36 19.77
N GLY A 77 13.00 -36.08 18.70
CA GLY A 77 12.21 -37.18 18.12
C GLY A 77 10.87 -36.72 17.53
N ILE A 78 10.77 -35.46 17.13
CA ILE A 78 9.52 -34.85 16.62
C ILE A 78 9.33 -34.98 15.10
N GLU A 79 10.05 -35.87 14.42
CA GLU A 79 9.97 -35.98 12.96
C GLU A 79 8.58 -36.41 12.48
N GLU A 80 7.95 -37.39 13.14
CA GLU A 80 6.61 -37.86 12.77
C GLU A 80 5.55 -36.76 12.93
N PRO A 81 5.43 -36.08 14.10
CA PRO A 81 4.51 -34.95 14.25
C PRO A 81 4.86 -33.77 13.33
N LEU A 82 6.16 -33.49 13.11
CA LEU A 82 6.60 -32.39 12.26
C LEU A 82 6.19 -32.64 10.81
N SER A 83 6.33 -33.86 10.30
CA SER A 83 5.89 -34.22 8.94
C SER A 83 4.41 -33.95 8.70
N ALA A 84 3.55 -34.20 9.69
CA ALA A 84 2.12 -33.95 9.60
C ALA A 84 1.78 -32.45 9.56
N VAL A 85 2.60 -31.63 10.22
CA VAL A 85 2.35 -30.18 10.38
C VAL A 85 3.00 -29.34 9.28
N LEU A 86 4.13 -29.78 8.70
CA LEU A 86 4.85 -29.00 7.67
C LEU A 86 3.97 -28.50 6.51
N PRO A 87 3.10 -29.31 5.89
CA PRO A 87 2.25 -28.84 4.80
C PRO A 87 1.27 -27.74 5.24
N HIS A 88 0.81 -27.79 6.49
CA HIS A 88 -0.10 -26.80 7.06
C HIS A 88 0.63 -25.47 7.32
N LEU A 89 1.88 -25.53 7.78
CA LEU A 89 2.74 -24.36 7.96
C LEU A 89 3.12 -23.73 6.62
N ALA A 90 3.47 -24.53 5.61
CA ALA A 90 3.75 -24.05 4.26
C ALA A 90 2.53 -23.29 3.69
N ALA A 91 1.35 -23.91 3.74
CA ALA A 91 0.11 -23.30 3.27
C ALA A 91 -0.25 -22.01 4.05
N TRP A 92 0.02 -21.96 5.36
CA TRP A 92 -0.15 -20.75 6.15
C TRP A 92 0.82 -19.65 5.73
N HIS A 93 2.10 -19.98 5.56
CA HIS A 93 3.13 -19.03 5.13
C HIS A 93 2.79 -18.44 3.76
N ASP A 94 2.34 -19.27 2.81
CA ASP A 94 1.93 -18.81 1.47
C ASP A 94 0.79 -17.81 1.53
N ARG A 95 -0.25 -18.08 2.35
CA ARG A 95 -1.36 -17.14 2.55
C ARG A 95 -0.88 -15.83 3.16
N CYS A 96 0.01 -15.89 4.15
CA CYS A 96 0.62 -14.70 4.75
C CYS A 96 1.43 -13.89 3.73
N ARG A 97 2.23 -14.52 2.88
CA ARG A 97 2.99 -13.84 1.81
C ARG A 97 2.08 -13.21 0.76
N ALA A 98 1.03 -13.91 0.32
CA ALA A 98 0.08 -13.38 -0.66
C ALA A 98 -0.65 -12.13 -0.12
N ALA A 99 -1.03 -12.17 1.16
CA ALA A 99 -1.63 -11.01 1.83
C ALA A 99 -0.64 -9.85 1.97
N ALA A 100 0.62 -10.13 2.33
CA ALA A 100 1.67 -9.12 2.45
C ALA A 100 2.00 -8.46 1.10
N GLN A 101 2.09 -9.24 0.02
CA GLN A 101 2.27 -8.71 -1.34
C GLN A 101 1.13 -7.78 -1.73
N THR A 102 -0.12 -8.18 -1.47
CA THR A 102 -1.29 -7.32 -1.70
C THR A 102 -1.22 -6.05 -0.87
N ASN A 103 -0.82 -6.15 0.39
CA ASN A 103 -0.73 -5.00 1.29
C ASN A 103 0.39 -4.02 0.89
N ALA A 104 1.51 -4.52 0.36
CA ALA A 104 2.63 -3.70 -0.10
C ALA A 104 2.26 -2.77 -1.28
N LEU A 105 1.20 -3.11 -2.03
CA LEU A 105 0.68 -2.28 -3.13
C LEU A 105 -0.29 -1.19 -2.66
N ARG A 106 -0.71 -1.20 -1.40
CA ARG A 106 -1.66 -0.23 -0.86
C ARG A 106 -0.93 1.04 -0.46
N TYR A 107 -1.33 2.17 -1.03
CA TYR A 107 -0.83 3.49 -0.66
C TYR A 107 -1.94 4.35 -0.07
N ARG A 108 -1.55 5.31 0.77
CA ARG A 108 -2.41 6.39 1.24
C ARG A 108 -1.72 7.72 1.04
N VAL A 109 -2.48 8.75 0.69
CA VAL A 109 -1.97 10.12 0.68
C VAL A 109 -1.95 10.63 2.12
N VAL A 110 -0.79 11.06 2.57
CA VAL A 110 -0.58 11.76 3.85
C VAL A 110 0.16 13.05 3.57
N TRP A 111 -0.18 14.10 4.32
CA TRP A 111 0.52 15.38 4.27
C TRP A 111 1.40 15.48 5.49
N GLU A 112 2.72 15.51 5.27
CA GLU A 112 3.72 15.68 6.33
C GLU A 112 4.19 17.15 6.36
N PRO A 113 4.28 17.79 7.54
CA PRO A 113 4.76 19.17 7.63
C PRO A 113 6.20 19.30 7.14
N LEU A 114 6.43 20.18 6.16
CA LEU A 114 7.79 20.52 5.73
C LEU A 114 8.45 21.42 6.77
N PRO A 115 9.64 21.07 7.30
CA PRO A 115 10.32 21.87 8.30
C PRO A 115 10.70 23.24 7.72
N ALA A 116 10.46 24.31 8.48
CA ALA A 116 10.61 25.70 8.01
C ALA A 116 12.01 26.02 7.46
N ARG A 117 13.06 25.28 7.86
CA ARG A 117 14.42 25.43 7.31
C ARG A 117 14.53 24.99 5.84
N ALA A 118 13.76 23.98 5.41
CA ALA A 118 13.72 23.53 4.03
C ALA A 118 13.00 24.54 3.12
N ALA A 119 12.07 25.32 3.68
CA ALA A 119 11.30 26.35 2.98
C ALA A 119 12.08 27.67 2.75
N ARG A 120 13.29 27.84 3.30
CA ARG A 120 14.08 29.08 3.21
C ARG A 120 14.96 29.16 1.96
N ARG A 121 14.49 28.67 0.82
CA ARG A 121 15.16 28.94 -0.46
C ARG A 121 14.57 30.21 -1.04
N ARG A 122 15.41 31.24 -1.21
CA ARG A 122 15.02 32.44 -1.94
C ARG A 122 14.93 32.08 -3.43
N LEU A 123 13.80 32.40 -4.04
CA LEU A 123 13.63 32.31 -5.48
C LEU A 123 14.51 33.39 -6.12
N GLY A 124 15.46 32.97 -6.97
CA GLY A 124 16.28 33.89 -7.77
C GLY A 124 15.78 33.94 -9.21
N GLY A 125 16.07 35.04 -9.91
CA GLY A 125 15.77 35.19 -11.33
C GLY A 125 14.33 35.64 -11.62
N ARG A 126 13.94 35.55 -12.90
CA ARG A 126 12.59 35.93 -13.37
C ARG A 126 11.67 34.73 -13.30
N TRP A 127 10.50 34.92 -12.68
CA TRP A 127 9.45 33.92 -12.58
C TRP A 127 8.22 34.43 -13.31
N LEU A 128 7.64 33.60 -14.18
CA LEU A 128 6.37 33.88 -14.83
C LEU A 128 5.26 33.35 -13.93
N VAL A 129 4.34 34.22 -13.52
CA VAL A 129 3.13 33.83 -12.79
C VAL A 129 1.97 33.87 -13.77
N VAL A 130 1.26 32.75 -13.88
CA VAL A 130 0.08 32.63 -14.73
C VAL A 130 -1.13 32.52 -13.80
N GLY A 131 -2.01 33.51 -13.86
CA GLY A 131 -3.30 33.54 -13.16
C GLY A 131 -4.44 33.73 -14.14
N GLN A 132 -5.67 33.52 -13.67
CA GLN A 132 -6.88 33.89 -14.42
C GLN A 132 -7.15 35.38 -14.18
N ASP A 133 -7.57 36.13 -15.22
CA ASP A 133 -7.92 37.54 -15.08
C ASP A 133 -9.10 37.69 -14.11
N GLY A 134 -8.84 38.32 -12.96
CA GLY A 134 -9.81 38.52 -11.88
C GLY A 134 -9.26 38.28 -10.48
N ASP A 135 -8.10 37.62 -10.35
CA ASP A 135 -7.56 37.21 -9.04
C ASP A 135 -6.80 38.33 -8.31
N GLY A 136 -6.69 39.54 -8.91
CA GLY A 136 -6.04 40.70 -8.28
C GLY A 136 -4.54 40.55 -8.01
N LEU A 137 -3.92 39.46 -8.47
CA LEU A 137 -2.52 39.11 -8.19
C LEU A 137 -1.49 40.01 -8.90
N VAL A 138 -1.88 40.66 -9.99
CA VAL A 138 -0.98 41.51 -10.79
C VAL A 138 -0.44 42.70 -9.97
N PRO A 139 -1.26 43.54 -9.30
CA PRO A 139 -0.74 44.65 -8.49
C PRO A 139 0.07 44.23 -7.25
N GLU A 140 -0.21 43.07 -6.62
CA GLU A 140 0.56 42.62 -5.44
C GLU A 140 1.96 42.08 -5.79
N LEU A 141 2.14 41.59 -7.01
CA LEU A 141 3.41 41.01 -7.46
C LEU A 141 4.33 42.01 -8.17
N THR A 142 3.80 43.13 -8.66
CA THR A 142 4.61 44.14 -9.35
C THR A 142 5.10 45.27 -8.46
N GLY A 143 4.41 45.60 -7.35
CA GLY A 143 4.79 46.72 -6.48
C GLY A 143 4.62 48.09 -7.13
#